data_AF-A0A1F8PCY7-F1
#
_entry.id   AF-A0A1F8PCY7-F1
#
_cell.length_a   1.000
_cell.length_b   1.000
_cell.length_c   1.000
_cell.angle_alpha   90.00
_cell.angle_beta   90.00
_cell.angle_gamma   90.00
#
_symmetry.space_group_name_H-M   'P 1'
#
loop_
_entity.id
_entity.type
_entity.pdbx_description
1 polymer ?
#
loop_
_entity_poly.entity_id
_entity_poly.type
_entity_poly.pdbx_seq_one_letter_code
_entity_poly.pdbx_strand_id
1 'polypeptide(L)'
;MKNHGFTSIHDFLGDLLVYRNLSPVDPRLGGFRDKLRKLGLSLGLVPRKSDPEYAHIMVSLLKEARSLEMPVSIERLVYIGDTRLNDGTAFTNICRAGGWRGLAFIGSDKQGRQDAEILNQGNEKIYLANCWSALMDFGHFCRTQGFSLDEATAILVDIDKTALGARGRNDHVIDQARIEAVRHTITVLLGGGFDQVRFKTAYDRFNQPEFHAFTADNQDYLAYICLILGCGLYGLGGLVNDVQTGRLASFEQMIAEVDGQCDRLPPELNEIHGEIYRLVRKGDPTPFKAFRFSEYKTTAERMGKLDEDAEVDQLLQEEIVITQEVREVALMWRDQGALLFGLSDKPDEASIPSPELASRGYLPIHRIRTHAVGV
;
A
#
# COMPACT_ATOMS: atom_id res chain seq x y z
N MET A 1 14.85 15.70 -13.92
CA MET A 1 14.92 14.94 -12.66
C MET A 1 16.36 14.87 -12.20
N LYS A 2 16.58 14.76 -10.90
CA LYS A 2 17.89 14.67 -10.26
C LYS A 2 17.85 13.59 -9.17
N ASN A 3 19.02 13.04 -8.87
CA ASN A 3 19.28 12.27 -7.67
C ASN A 3 19.58 13.26 -6.52
N HIS A 4 18.81 13.18 -5.44
CA HIS A 4 18.93 14.04 -4.25
C HIS A 4 19.59 13.32 -3.06
N GLY A 5 20.23 12.18 -3.32
CA GLY A 5 20.96 11.37 -2.35
C GLY A 5 20.06 10.43 -1.53
N PHE A 6 20.69 9.74 -0.58
CA PHE A 6 20.02 8.75 0.27
C PHE A 6 19.19 9.36 1.39
N THR A 7 17.95 8.92 1.51
CA THR A 7 17.03 9.26 2.60
C THR A 7 16.12 8.06 2.91
N SER A 8 15.25 8.19 3.90
CA SER A 8 14.21 7.21 4.22
C SER A 8 12.88 7.91 4.48
N ILE A 9 11.77 7.15 4.49
CA ILE A 9 10.47 7.68 4.93
C ILE A 9 10.54 8.15 6.38
N HIS A 10 11.27 7.42 7.21
CA HIS A 10 11.50 7.74 8.62
C HIS A 10 12.20 9.11 8.80
N ASP A 11 12.99 9.59 7.84
CA ASP A 11 13.67 10.90 7.95
C ASP A 11 12.67 12.08 7.98
N PHE A 12 11.48 11.91 7.39
CA PHE A 12 10.45 12.95 7.38
C PHE A 12 9.18 12.58 8.17
N LEU A 13 8.81 11.30 8.28
CA LEU A 13 7.64 10.86 9.06
C LEU A 13 7.97 10.26 10.45
N GLY A 14 9.23 9.91 10.72
CA GLY A 14 9.57 9.07 11.87
C GLY A 14 8.80 7.75 11.85
N ASP A 15 8.28 7.36 13.01
CA ASP A 15 7.41 6.18 13.20
C ASP A 15 5.91 6.52 13.21
N LEU A 16 5.53 7.77 12.89
CA LEU A 16 4.13 8.20 12.81
C LEU A 16 3.49 7.65 11.53
N LEU A 17 3.28 6.34 11.49
CA LEU A 17 2.64 5.65 10.37
C LEU A 17 1.87 4.40 10.80
N VAL A 18 0.95 3.97 9.93
CA VAL A 18 0.26 2.68 10.02
C VAL A 18 0.33 1.93 8.70
N TYR A 19 0.39 0.60 8.79
CA TYR A 19 0.21 -0.32 7.68
C TYR A 19 -1.23 -0.85 7.63
N ARG A 20 -1.48 -1.85 6.77
CA ARG A 20 -2.82 -2.42 6.53
C ARG A 20 -3.57 -2.81 7.80
N ASN A 21 -2.86 -3.28 8.84
CA ASN A 21 -3.48 -3.77 10.07
C ASN A 21 -3.90 -2.65 11.06
N LEU A 22 -3.60 -1.38 10.75
CA LEU A 22 -3.89 -0.20 11.59
C LEU A 22 -3.22 -0.19 12.97
N SER A 23 -2.22 -1.04 13.19
CA SER A 23 -1.34 -0.95 14.35
C SER A 23 -0.32 0.17 14.11
N PRO A 24 -0.25 1.18 15.00
CA PRO A 24 0.75 2.23 14.86
C PRO A 24 2.16 1.66 15.04
N VAL A 25 3.09 2.13 14.21
CA VAL A 25 4.51 1.78 14.36
C VAL A 25 5.11 2.46 15.59
N ASP A 26 4.74 3.72 15.86
CA ASP A 26 5.15 4.42 17.07
C ASP A 26 4.46 3.81 18.31
N PRO A 27 5.22 3.21 19.25
CA PRO A 27 4.65 2.53 20.42
C PRO A 27 4.03 3.49 21.44
N ARG A 28 4.22 4.81 21.28
CA ARG A 28 3.57 5.83 22.13
C ARG A 28 2.09 6.01 21.80
N LEU A 29 1.65 5.56 20.61
CA LEU A 29 0.26 5.60 20.19
C LEU A 29 -0.50 4.36 20.69
N GLY A 30 -1.79 4.50 20.95
CA GLY A 30 -2.62 3.39 21.42
C GLY A 30 -2.71 2.26 20.39
N GLY A 31 -2.68 1.00 20.85
CA GLY A 31 -2.81 -0.15 19.96
C GLY A 31 -4.18 -0.25 19.26
N PHE A 32 -4.22 -0.89 18.10
CA PHE A 32 -5.43 -1.05 17.27
C PHE A 32 -6.62 -1.63 18.04
N ARG A 33 -6.42 -2.73 18.79
CA ARG A 33 -7.49 -3.38 19.57
C ARG A 33 -8.07 -2.49 20.65
N ASP A 34 -7.25 -1.66 21.28
CA ASP A 34 -7.70 -0.72 22.30
C ASP A 34 -8.56 0.38 21.68
N LYS A 35 -8.21 0.82 20.47
CA LYS A 35 -9.00 1.79 19.70
C LYS A 35 -10.33 1.21 19.27
N LEU A 36 -10.38 -0.01 18.76
CA LEU A 36 -11.65 -0.67 18.42
C LEU A 36 -12.59 -0.72 19.63
N ARG A 37 -12.07 -1.09 20.80
CA ARG A 37 -12.85 -1.10 22.06
C ARG A 37 -13.36 0.30 22.44
N LYS A 38 -12.50 1.32 22.37
CA LYS A 38 -12.87 2.71 22.69
C LYS A 38 -13.91 3.28 21.71
N LEU A 39 -13.88 2.86 20.45
CA LEU A 39 -14.79 3.32 19.40
C LEU A 39 -16.06 2.46 19.28
N GLY A 40 -16.19 1.37 20.03
CA GLY A 40 -17.33 0.45 19.94
C GLY A 40 -17.39 -0.32 18.62
N LEU A 41 -16.26 -0.51 17.94
CA LEU A 41 -16.15 -1.20 16.65
C LEU A 41 -15.93 -2.71 16.83
N SER A 42 -16.31 -3.48 15.81
CA SER A 42 -16.15 -4.95 15.82
C SER A 42 -14.68 -5.35 15.88
N LEU A 43 -14.34 -6.23 16.83
CA LEU A 43 -12.97 -6.75 17.02
C LEU A 43 -12.54 -7.78 15.96
N GLY A 44 -13.48 -8.22 15.10
CA GLY A 44 -13.26 -9.36 14.21
C GLY A 44 -12.68 -9.02 12.84
N LEU A 45 -12.69 -7.76 12.41
CA LEU A 45 -12.30 -7.37 11.05
C LEU A 45 -11.49 -6.08 11.06
N VAL A 46 -10.40 -6.06 10.29
CA VAL A 46 -9.64 -4.83 10.02
C VAL A 46 -10.30 -4.10 8.85
N PRO A 47 -10.80 -2.87 9.04
CA PRO A 47 -11.50 -2.14 7.98
C PRO A 47 -10.57 -1.81 6.80
N ARG A 48 -11.13 -1.73 5.59
CA ARG A 48 -10.44 -1.24 4.39
C ARG A 48 -10.25 0.26 4.45
N LYS A 49 -9.24 0.78 3.76
CA LYS A 49 -8.93 2.22 3.67
C LYS A 49 -10.11 3.07 3.19
N SER A 50 -10.99 2.49 2.36
CA SER A 50 -12.24 3.09 1.89
C SER A 50 -13.40 3.05 2.89
N ASP A 51 -13.28 2.34 4.01
CA ASP A 51 -14.39 2.12 4.95
C ASP A 51 -14.52 3.30 5.95
N PRO A 52 -15.74 3.66 6.37
CA PRO A 52 -15.94 4.68 7.41
C PRO A 52 -15.26 4.37 8.74
N GLU A 53 -15.20 3.09 9.13
CA GLU A 53 -14.58 2.63 10.37
C GLU A 53 -13.06 2.91 10.38
N TYR A 54 -12.40 2.72 9.23
CA TYR A 54 -10.99 3.08 9.04
C TYR A 54 -10.76 4.55 9.36
N ALA A 55 -11.64 5.43 8.87
CA ALA A 55 -11.53 6.86 9.11
C ALA A 55 -11.66 7.23 10.59
N HIS A 56 -12.54 6.59 11.36
CA HIS A 56 -12.64 6.82 12.80
C HIS A 56 -11.37 6.42 13.56
N ILE A 57 -10.72 5.33 13.14
CA ILE A 57 -9.45 4.89 13.72
C ILE A 57 -8.33 5.89 13.37
N MET A 58 -8.25 6.33 12.12
CA MET A 58 -7.28 7.34 11.68
C MET A 58 -7.45 8.67 12.42
N VAL A 59 -8.68 9.16 12.60
CA VAL A 59 -8.95 10.38 13.37
C VAL A 59 -8.49 10.24 14.82
N SER A 60 -8.72 9.08 15.45
CA SER A 60 -8.22 8.80 16.80
C SER A 60 -6.68 8.80 16.86
N LEU A 61 -6.01 8.16 15.89
CA LEU A 61 -4.56 8.14 15.79
C LEU A 61 -3.97 9.54 15.59
N LEU A 62 -4.54 10.33 14.67
CA LEU A 62 -4.08 11.70 14.40
C LEU A 62 -4.22 12.60 15.63
N LYS A 63 -5.33 12.50 16.37
CA LYS A 63 -5.52 13.25 17.62
C LYS A 63 -4.52 12.86 18.71
N GLU A 64 -4.23 11.56 18.85
CA GLU A 64 -3.20 11.07 19.77
C GLU A 64 -1.81 11.53 19.37
N ALA A 65 -1.44 11.37 18.09
CA ALA A 65 -0.15 11.79 17.55
C ALA A 65 0.05 13.30 17.70
N ARG A 66 -0.99 14.11 17.42
CA ARG A 66 -0.93 15.54 17.67
C ARG A 66 -0.70 15.83 19.14
N SER A 67 -1.46 15.21 20.05
CA SER A 67 -1.30 15.41 21.49
C SER A 67 0.09 15.03 22.02
N LEU A 68 0.81 14.11 21.35
CA LEU A 68 2.20 13.75 21.70
C LEU A 68 3.20 14.85 21.32
N GLU A 69 3.00 15.53 20.20
CA GLU A 69 3.89 16.61 19.73
C GLU A 69 3.51 17.95 20.36
N MET A 70 2.23 18.29 20.33
CA MET A 70 1.68 19.55 20.81
C MET A 70 0.16 19.43 21.08
N PRO A 71 -0.35 19.88 22.24
CA PRO A 71 -1.77 19.74 22.59
C PRO A 71 -2.67 20.79 21.90
N VAL A 72 -2.60 20.87 20.56
CA VAL A 72 -3.45 21.71 19.70
C VAL A 72 -4.47 20.84 18.98
N SER A 73 -5.70 21.35 18.82
CA SER A 73 -6.74 20.65 18.06
C SER A 73 -6.44 20.65 16.57
N ILE A 74 -6.60 19.50 15.93
CA ILE A 74 -6.62 19.42 14.46
C ILE A 74 -7.95 20.00 13.97
N GLU A 75 -7.88 20.89 13.00
CA GLU A 75 -9.04 21.52 12.33
C GLU A 75 -9.05 21.25 10.82
N ARG A 76 -7.90 20.84 10.28
CA ARG A 76 -7.61 20.78 8.85
C ARG A 76 -6.91 19.48 8.49
N LEU A 77 -7.28 18.90 7.36
CA LEU A 77 -6.64 17.73 6.79
C LEU A 77 -6.13 18.03 5.38
N VAL A 78 -4.85 17.76 5.15
CA VAL A 78 -4.30 17.56 3.81
C VAL A 78 -4.04 16.08 3.59
N TYR A 79 -4.36 15.59 2.41
CA TYR A 79 -4.05 14.22 1.99
C TYR A 79 -3.17 14.24 0.74
N ILE A 80 -2.09 13.47 0.71
CA ILE A 80 -1.25 13.25 -0.47
C ILE A 80 -1.34 11.77 -0.84
N GLY A 81 -1.76 11.46 -2.07
CA GLY A 81 -1.88 10.09 -2.59
C GLY A 81 -1.69 9.98 -4.10
N ASP A 82 -1.89 8.78 -4.64
CA ASP A 82 -1.68 8.46 -6.06
C ASP A 82 -2.97 8.11 -6.81
N THR A 83 -4.01 7.65 -6.09
CA THR A 83 -5.19 7.04 -6.70
C THR A 83 -6.46 7.73 -6.25
N ARG A 84 -7.13 8.42 -7.18
CA ARG A 84 -8.39 9.14 -6.91
C ARG A 84 -9.45 8.30 -6.19
N LEU A 85 -9.64 7.05 -6.59
CA LEU A 85 -10.70 6.21 -6.03
C LEU A 85 -10.39 5.81 -4.59
N ASN A 86 -9.23 5.20 -4.32
CA ASN A 86 -8.89 4.72 -2.99
C ASN A 86 -8.54 5.87 -2.03
N ASP A 87 -7.56 6.70 -2.40
CA ASP A 87 -7.10 7.82 -1.57
C ASP A 87 -8.17 8.91 -1.43
N GLY A 88 -8.89 9.22 -2.51
CA GLY A 88 -9.95 10.21 -2.47
C GLY A 88 -11.08 9.78 -1.54
N THR A 89 -11.51 8.50 -1.58
CA THR A 89 -12.53 8.00 -0.65
C THR A 89 -12.04 8.00 0.80
N ALA A 90 -10.80 7.58 1.06
CA ALA A 90 -10.20 7.63 2.39
C ALA A 90 -10.16 9.06 2.94
N PHE A 91 -9.68 10.01 2.13
CA PHE A 91 -9.65 11.43 2.43
C PHE A 91 -11.04 11.97 2.82
N THR A 92 -12.07 11.71 2.01
CA THR A 92 -13.44 12.17 2.29
C THR A 92 -13.96 11.59 3.60
N ASN A 93 -13.75 10.29 3.83
CA ASN A 93 -14.20 9.64 5.05
C ASN A 93 -13.50 10.20 6.30
N ILE A 94 -12.19 10.45 6.23
CA ILE A 94 -11.41 11.00 7.34
C ILE A 94 -11.82 12.45 7.64
N CYS A 95 -12.03 13.29 6.61
CA CYS A 95 -12.56 14.64 6.79
C CYS A 95 -13.92 14.61 7.50
N ARG A 96 -14.85 13.76 7.03
CA ARG A 96 -16.17 13.59 7.63
C ARG A 96 -16.09 13.09 9.07
N ALA A 97 -15.26 12.08 9.34
CA ALA A 97 -15.09 11.50 10.66
C ALA A 97 -14.45 12.48 11.66
N GLY A 98 -13.53 13.32 11.19
CA GLY A 98 -12.83 14.33 11.99
C GLY A 98 -13.64 15.61 12.19
N GLY A 99 -14.60 15.89 11.29
CA GLY A 99 -15.23 17.20 11.18
C GLY A 99 -14.25 18.27 10.68
N TRP A 100 -13.27 17.87 9.87
CA TRP A 100 -12.17 18.74 9.43
C TRP A 100 -12.37 19.25 8.02
N ARG A 101 -11.89 20.47 7.77
CA ARG A 101 -11.82 21.01 6.42
C ARG A 101 -10.69 20.30 5.67
N GLY A 102 -10.97 19.81 4.46
CA GLY A 102 -10.04 18.96 3.71
C GLY A 102 -9.58 19.52 2.37
N LEU A 103 -8.31 19.33 2.04
CA LEU A 103 -7.78 19.41 0.67
C LEU A 103 -6.94 18.16 0.36
N ALA A 104 -7.11 17.54 -0.80
CA ALA A 104 -6.29 16.41 -1.22
C ALA A 104 -5.48 16.74 -2.47
N PHE A 105 -4.27 16.24 -2.55
CA PHE A 105 -3.47 16.14 -3.76
C PHE A 105 -3.40 14.68 -4.19
N ILE A 106 -3.72 14.41 -5.45
CA ILE A 106 -3.57 13.08 -6.07
C ILE A 106 -2.67 13.21 -7.29
N GLY A 107 -1.50 12.59 -7.22
CA GLY A 107 -0.45 12.69 -8.23
C GLY A 107 -0.27 11.41 -9.05
N SER A 108 -0.07 11.56 -10.35
CA SER A 108 0.42 10.48 -11.20
C SER A 108 1.13 11.10 -12.40
N ASP A 109 2.42 10.79 -12.59
CA ASP A 109 3.15 11.24 -13.77
C ASP A 109 2.52 10.64 -15.03
N LYS A 110 2.17 11.49 -16.00
CA LYS A 110 1.64 11.09 -17.30
C LYS A 110 2.32 11.89 -18.40
N GLN A 111 2.38 11.30 -19.60
CA GLN A 111 2.86 12.02 -20.78
C GLN A 111 1.90 13.17 -21.12
N GLY A 112 2.46 14.30 -21.54
CA GLY A 112 1.71 15.47 -22.01
C GLY A 112 2.09 16.75 -21.30
N ARG A 113 1.29 17.80 -21.51
CA ARG A 113 1.45 19.08 -20.82
C ARG A 113 1.14 18.90 -19.34
N GLN A 114 1.95 19.49 -18.47
CA GLN A 114 1.61 19.59 -17.05
C GLN A 114 0.24 20.25 -16.90
N ASP A 115 -0.63 19.59 -16.15
CA ASP A 115 -2.01 20.02 -15.95
C ASP A 115 -2.54 19.53 -14.61
N ALA A 116 -3.49 20.28 -14.09
CA ALA A 116 -4.18 19.92 -12.86
C ALA A 116 -5.68 20.25 -12.95
N GLU A 117 -6.49 19.34 -12.44
CA GLU A 117 -7.94 19.50 -12.33
C GLU A 117 -8.34 19.60 -10.87
N ILE A 118 -9.24 20.54 -10.56
CA ILE A 118 -9.81 20.69 -9.21
C ILE A 118 -11.22 20.10 -9.21
N LEU A 119 -11.39 19.01 -8.47
CA LEU A 119 -12.70 18.41 -8.22
C LEU A 119 -13.25 18.91 -6.89
N ASN A 120 -14.47 19.44 -6.91
CA ASN A 120 -15.21 19.76 -5.70
C ASN A 120 -16.02 18.53 -5.25
N GLN A 121 -15.86 18.14 -3.99
CA GLN A 121 -16.65 17.08 -3.36
C GLN A 121 -17.23 17.63 -2.06
N GLY A 122 -18.44 18.20 -2.12
CA GLY A 122 -19.02 18.85 -0.94
C GLY A 122 -18.19 20.05 -0.49
N ASN A 123 -17.66 20.02 0.74
CA ASN A 123 -16.81 21.07 1.30
C ASN A 123 -15.32 20.78 1.10
N GLU A 124 -14.99 19.60 0.57
CA GLU A 124 -13.66 19.11 0.30
C GLU A 124 -13.28 19.36 -1.17
N LYS A 125 -11.98 19.53 -1.43
CA LYS A 125 -11.46 19.66 -2.80
C LYS A 125 -10.32 18.70 -3.05
N ILE A 126 -10.31 18.10 -4.23
CA ILE A 126 -9.25 17.22 -4.70
C ILE A 126 -8.54 17.89 -5.87
N TYR A 127 -7.24 18.08 -5.73
CA TYR A 127 -6.31 18.57 -6.74
C TYR A 127 -5.69 17.36 -7.45
N LEU A 128 -6.20 17.04 -8.64
CA LEU A 128 -5.70 15.95 -9.47
C LEU A 128 -4.60 16.47 -10.38
N ALA A 129 -3.36 16.03 -10.17
CA ALA A 129 -2.22 16.43 -10.97
C ALA A 129 -1.68 15.28 -11.82
N ASN A 130 -1.29 15.60 -13.06
CA ASN A 130 -0.61 14.65 -13.94
C ASN A 130 0.93 14.66 -13.81
N CYS A 131 1.45 15.35 -12.79
CA CYS A 131 2.86 15.37 -12.45
C CYS A 131 3.08 15.61 -10.96
N TRP A 132 4.06 14.92 -10.36
CA TRP A 132 4.38 15.10 -8.93
C TRP A 132 4.97 16.49 -8.61
N SER A 133 5.60 17.16 -9.59
CA SER A 133 6.11 18.54 -9.42
C SER A 133 5.01 19.56 -9.12
N ALA A 134 3.75 19.28 -9.48
CA ALA A 134 2.61 20.14 -9.16
C ALA A 134 2.29 20.17 -7.65
N LEU A 135 2.92 19.33 -6.83
CA LEU A 135 2.73 19.33 -5.38
C LEU A 135 3.18 20.66 -4.73
N MET A 136 4.17 21.34 -5.32
CA MET A 136 4.55 22.70 -4.92
C MET A 136 3.44 23.72 -5.22
N ASP A 137 2.85 23.65 -6.42
CA ASP A 137 1.71 24.49 -6.82
C ASP A 137 0.48 24.20 -5.96
N PHE A 138 0.28 22.96 -5.53
CA PHE A 138 -0.76 22.60 -4.58
C PHE A 138 -0.58 23.29 -3.23
N GLY A 139 0.67 23.45 -2.76
CA GLY A 139 0.97 24.26 -1.58
C GLY A 139 0.57 25.74 -1.75
N HIS A 140 0.75 26.31 -2.94
CA HIS A 140 0.26 27.64 -3.29
C HIS A 140 -1.27 27.67 -3.33
N PHE A 141 -1.89 26.69 -3.97
CA PHE A 141 -3.33 26.53 -4.02
C PHE A 141 -3.95 26.52 -2.62
N CYS A 142 -3.43 25.73 -1.69
CA CYS A 142 -3.88 25.71 -0.29
C CYS A 142 -3.96 27.13 0.31
N ARG A 143 -2.91 27.94 0.14
CA ARG A 143 -2.89 29.32 0.64
C ARG A 143 -3.92 30.21 -0.04
N THR A 144 -4.12 30.10 -1.35
CA THR A 144 -5.18 30.86 -2.06
C THR A 144 -6.59 30.49 -1.60
N GLN A 145 -6.77 29.26 -1.09
CA GLN A 145 -8.03 28.83 -0.49
C GLN A 145 -8.17 29.31 0.98
N GLY A 146 -7.20 30.05 1.52
CA GLY A 146 -7.17 30.37 2.95
C GLY A 146 -7.04 29.12 3.81
N PHE A 147 -6.21 28.16 3.38
CA PHE A 147 -5.92 26.92 4.08
C PHE A 147 -4.48 26.96 4.60
N SER A 148 -4.31 27.20 5.89
CA SER A 148 -3.00 27.24 6.55
C SER A 148 -2.45 25.82 6.76
N LEU A 149 -1.14 25.67 6.62
CA LEU A 149 -0.42 24.40 6.80
C LEU A 149 0.40 24.47 8.10
N ASP A 150 -0.29 24.76 9.20
CA ASP A 150 0.25 25.09 10.52
C ASP A 150 -0.04 24.00 11.57
N GLU A 151 0.16 24.28 12.86
CA GLU A 151 0.00 23.33 13.96
C GLU A 151 -1.41 22.72 14.11
N ALA A 152 -2.43 23.33 13.50
CA ALA A 152 -3.80 22.82 13.50
C ALA A 152 -4.14 22.01 12.21
N THR A 153 -3.13 21.73 11.38
CA THR A 153 -3.26 20.92 10.17
C THR A 153 -2.57 19.56 10.32
N ALA A 154 -3.28 18.50 9.95
CA ALA A 154 -2.70 17.18 9.75
C ALA A 154 -2.50 16.87 8.26
N ILE A 155 -1.33 16.36 7.91
CA ILE A 155 -0.93 15.91 6.58
C ILE A 155 -0.85 14.39 6.61
N LEU A 156 -1.76 13.74 5.89
CA LEU A 156 -1.71 12.32 5.62
C LEU A 156 -0.94 12.06 4.33
N VAL A 157 0.06 11.19 4.41
CA VAL A 157 0.89 10.81 3.27
C VAL A 157 0.72 9.32 3.03
N ASP A 158 0.14 8.96 1.88
CA ASP A 158 0.17 7.59 1.42
C ASP A 158 1.62 7.16 1.10
N ILE A 159 1.96 5.91 1.37
CA ILE A 159 3.34 5.43 1.20
C ILE A 159 3.57 4.82 -0.18
N ASP A 160 2.88 3.73 -0.49
CA ASP A 160 3.13 2.94 -1.70
C ASP A 160 2.63 3.67 -2.94
N LYS A 161 3.51 3.85 -3.93
CA LYS A 161 3.23 4.61 -5.16
C LYS A 161 3.02 6.11 -4.95
N THR A 162 3.23 6.61 -3.74
CA THR A 162 3.13 8.02 -3.38
C THR A 162 4.47 8.53 -2.83
N ALA A 163 4.78 8.30 -1.54
CA ALA A 163 6.07 8.66 -0.95
C ALA A 163 7.21 7.76 -1.42
N LEU A 164 6.90 6.49 -1.72
CA LEU A 164 7.82 5.47 -2.20
C LEU A 164 7.35 4.98 -3.57
N GLY A 165 8.19 5.15 -4.58
CA GLY A 165 7.95 4.69 -5.95
C GLY A 165 6.79 5.41 -6.66
N ALA A 166 6.85 6.75 -6.77
CA ALA A 166 5.85 7.60 -7.40
C ALA A 166 5.10 6.99 -8.60
N ARG A 167 3.76 7.04 -8.55
CA ARG A 167 2.87 6.56 -9.61
C ARG A 167 3.15 7.23 -10.95
N GLY A 168 3.31 6.43 -11.99
CA GLY A 168 3.63 6.87 -13.35
C GLY A 168 5.12 7.17 -13.58
N ARG A 169 5.96 7.07 -12.53
CA ARG A 169 7.39 7.34 -12.58
C ARG A 169 8.23 6.13 -12.20
N ASN A 170 8.00 5.56 -11.02
CA ASN A 170 8.80 4.45 -10.45
C ASN A 170 7.95 3.31 -9.86
N ASP A 171 6.61 3.42 -9.90
CA ASP A 171 5.71 2.42 -9.35
C ASP A 171 5.84 1.04 -10.01
N HIS A 172 6.32 0.99 -11.24
CA HIS A 172 6.59 -0.26 -11.95
C HIS A 172 7.65 -1.12 -11.24
N VAL A 173 8.60 -0.54 -10.51
CA VAL A 173 9.61 -1.30 -9.75
C VAL A 173 9.00 -1.99 -8.53
N ILE A 174 8.01 -1.34 -7.89
CA ILE A 174 7.19 -1.95 -6.82
C ILE A 174 6.37 -3.11 -7.38
N ASP A 175 5.71 -2.93 -8.53
CA ASP A 175 4.93 -3.99 -9.16
C ASP A 175 5.80 -5.18 -9.58
N GLN A 176 6.99 -4.92 -10.10
CA GLN A 176 7.96 -5.97 -10.43
C GLN A 176 8.46 -6.72 -9.19
N ALA A 177 8.75 -6.03 -8.08
CA ALA A 177 9.13 -6.69 -6.82
C ALA A 177 8.02 -7.64 -6.34
N ARG A 178 6.75 -7.22 -6.45
CA ARG A 178 5.61 -8.05 -6.08
C ARG A 178 5.50 -9.29 -6.96
N ILE A 179 5.57 -9.15 -8.29
CA ILE A 179 5.51 -10.28 -9.23
C ILE A 179 6.67 -11.24 -8.98
N GLU A 180 7.87 -10.72 -8.77
CA GLU A 180 9.06 -11.53 -8.46
C GLU A 180 8.89 -12.29 -7.14
N ALA A 181 8.33 -11.67 -6.11
CA ALA A 181 8.04 -12.32 -4.84
C ALA A 181 7.02 -13.46 -4.98
N VAL A 182 5.96 -13.28 -5.78
CA VAL A 182 5.02 -14.37 -6.11
C VAL A 182 5.76 -15.51 -6.81
N ARG A 183 6.57 -15.18 -7.83
CA ARG A 183 7.37 -16.16 -8.58
C ARG A 183 8.30 -16.94 -7.67
N HIS A 184 9.03 -16.28 -6.78
CA HIS A 184 9.92 -16.92 -5.80
C HIS A 184 9.15 -17.85 -4.88
N THR A 185 8.02 -17.39 -4.34
CA THR A 185 7.18 -18.19 -3.43
C THR A 185 6.70 -19.46 -4.11
N ILE A 186 6.16 -19.34 -5.33
CA ILE A 186 5.66 -20.51 -6.07
C ILE A 186 6.80 -21.42 -6.52
N THR A 187 7.96 -20.88 -6.92
CA THR A 187 9.13 -21.70 -7.29
C THR A 187 9.60 -22.56 -6.10
N VAL A 188 9.64 -21.98 -4.89
CA VAL A 188 10.01 -22.71 -3.68
C VAL A 188 8.98 -23.80 -3.36
N LEU A 189 7.69 -23.52 -3.53
CA LEU A 189 6.60 -24.46 -3.20
C LEU A 189 6.40 -25.58 -4.24
N LEU A 190 6.67 -25.32 -5.52
CA LEU A 190 6.49 -26.31 -6.61
C LEU A 190 7.80 -27.00 -7.04
N GLY A 191 8.95 -26.48 -6.60
CA GLY A 191 10.27 -27.01 -6.94
C GLY A 191 10.54 -27.07 -8.44
N GLY A 192 11.18 -28.16 -8.90
CA GLY A 192 11.56 -28.35 -10.30
C GLY A 192 10.40 -28.49 -11.30
N GLY A 193 9.15 -28.56 -10.82
CA GLY A 193 7.94 -28.60 -11.65
C GLY A 193 7.39 -27.22 -12.05
N PHE A 194 8.02 -26.12 -11.61
CA PHE A 194 7.52 -24.78 -11.87
C PHE A 194 7.69 -24.32 -13.33
N ASP A 195 6.57 -24.08 -14.01
CA ASP A 195 6.54 -23.48 -15.36
C ASP A 195 6.36 -21.96 -15.29
N GLN A 196 7.45 -21.23 -15.53
CA GLN A 196 7.47 -19.76 -15.48
C GLN A 196 6.56 -19.10 -16.52
N VAL A 197 6.44 -19.69 -17.70
CA VAL A 197 5.62 -19.12 -18.79
C VAL A 197 4.16 -19.24 -18.42
N ARG A 198 3.73 -20.42 -17.97
CA ARG A 198 2.36 -20.65 -17.48
C ARG A 198 2.00 -19.75 -16.32
N PHE A 199 2.92 -19.57 -15.35
CA PHE A 199 2.74 -18.65 -14.24
C PHE A 199 2.45 -17.24 -14.72
N LYS A 200 3.34 -16.68 -15.58
CA LYS A 200 3.19 -15.32 -16.08
C LYS A 200 1.87 -15.14 -16.83
N THR A 201 1.51 -16.09 -17.69
CA THR A 201 0.23 -16.06 -18.44
C THR A 201 -0.98 -16.07 -17.50
N ALA A 202 -0.96 -16.88 -16.44
CA ALA A 202 -2.04 -16.91 -15.46
C ALA A 202 -2.13 -15.60 -14.66
N TYR A 203 -1.00 -15.11 -14.17
CA TYR A 203 -0.93 -13.86 -13.42
C TYR A 203 -1.46 -12.68 -14.25
N ASP A 204 -0.94 -12.50 -15.47
CA ASP A 204 -1.34 -11.42 -16.37
C ASP A 204 -2.83 -11.47 -16.70
N ARG A 205 -3.41 -12.68 -16.79
CA ARG A 205 -4.84 -12.87 -17.08
C ARG A 205 -5.73 -12.50 -15.90
N PHE A 206 -5.46 -13.01 -14.71
CA PHE A 206 -6.29 -12.78 -13.53
C PHE A 206 -6.06 -11.43 -12.84
N ASN A 207 -4.99 -10.71 -13.20
CA ASN A 207 -4.75 -9.33 -12.76
C ASN A 207 -5.50 -8.27 -13.60
N GLN A 208 -6.39 -8.69 -14.52
CA GLN A 208 -7.18 -7.77 -15.32
C GLN A 208 -8.46 -7.31 -14.57
N PRO A 209 -8.95 -6.08 -14.80
CA PRO A 209 -10.18 -5.56 -14.18
C PRO A 209 -11.40 -6.47 -14.28
N GLU A 210 -11.50 -7.21 -15.39
CA GLU A 210 -12.48 -8.28 -15.63
C GLU A 210 -12.63 -9.26 -14.46
N PHE A 211 -11.53 -9.59 -13.78
CA PHE A 211 -11.49 -10.59 -12.70
C PHE A 211 -11.49 -9.98 -11.31
N HIS A 212 -11.51 -8.65 -11.15
CA HIS A 212 -11.42 -8.01 -9.83
C HIS A 212 -12.60 -8.39 -8.91
N ALA A 213 -13.78 -8.66 -9.46
CA ALA A 213 -14.91 -9.15 -8.68
C ALA A 213 -14.63 -10.55 -8.10
N PHE A 214 -13.95 -11.42 -8.86
CA PHE A 214 -13.59 -12.77 -8.45
C PHE A 214 -12.40 -12.79 -7.48
N THR A 215 -11.36 -11.99 -7.76
CA THR A 215 -10.14 -11.91 -6.94
C THR A 215 -10.26 -10.92 -5.78
N ALA A 216 -11.37 -10.20 -5.66
CA ALA A 216 -11.58 -9.08 -4.74
C ALA A 216 -10.50 -7.99 -4.81
N ASP A 217 -9.83 -7.88 -5.98
CA ASP A 217 -8.63 -7.06 -6.20
C ASP A 217 -7.52 -7.35 -5.16
N ASN A 218 -7.39 -8.62 -4.76
CA ASN A 218 -6.49 -9.09 -3.72
C ASN A 218 -5.32 -9.88 -4.30
N GLN A 219 -4.11 -9.39 -4.04
CA GLN A 219 -2.88 -9.99 -4.54
C GLN A 219 -2.57 -11.36 -3.89
N ASP A 220 -3.03 -11.63 -2.67
CA ASP A 220 -2.90 -12.96 -2.05
C ASP A 220 -3.74 -13.98 -2.82
N TYR A 221 -4.95 -13.57 -3.20
CA TYR A 221 -5.88 -14.42 -3.94
C TYR A 221 -5.31 -14.72 -5.33
N LEU A 222 -4.76 -13.71 -6.00
CA LEU A 222 -4.08 -13.88 -7.28
C LEU A 222 -2.86 -14.81 -7.18
N ALA A 223 -2.01 -14.64 -6.15
CA ALA A 223 -0.85 -15.49 -5.92
C ALA A 223 -1.26 -16.95 -5.64
N TYR A 224 -2.33 -17.16 -4.87
CA TYR A 224 -2.89 -18.49 -4.62
C TYR A 224 -3.47 -19.12 -5.88
N ILE A 225 -4.24 -18.38 -6.69
CA ILE A 225 -4.75 -18.85 -7.99
C ILE A 225 -3.58 -19.33 -8.86
N CYS A 226 -2.49 -18.55 -8.91
CA CYS A 226 -1.30 -18.94 -9.65
C CYS A 226 -0.64 -20.22 -9.11
N LEU A 227 -0.62 -20.41 -7.78
CA LEU A 227 -0.12 -21.64 -7.15
C LEU A 227 -0.94 -22.86 -7.58
N ILE A 228 -2.27 -22.76 -7.52
CA ILE A 228 -3.19 -23.86 -7.86
C ILE A 228 -3.18 -24.20 -9.36
N LEU A 229 -3.04 -23.19 -10.22
CA LEU A 229 -2.82 -23.41 -11.65
C LEU A 229 -1.44 -24.04 -11.91
N GLY A 230 -0.42 -23.61 -11.17
CA GLY A 230 0.95 -24.11 -11.27
C GLY A 230 1.09 -25.57 -10.87
N CYS A 231 0.35 -26.04 -9.86
CA CYS A 231 0.34 -27.44 -9.45
C CYS A 231 -0.49 -28.35 -10.36
N GLY A 232 -1.25 -27.77 -11.31
CA GLY A 232 -2.03 -28.51 -12.29
C GLY A 232 -3.37 -29.04 -11.79
N LEU A 233 -3.82 -28.64 -10.58
CA LEU A 233 -5.15 -29.01 -10.09
C LEU A 233 -6.26 -28.36 -10.95
N TYR A 234 -6.01 -27.13 -11.41
CA TYR A 234 -6.85 -26.42 -12.38
C TYR A 234 -6.08 -26.13 -13.66
N GLY A 235 -6.79 -26.15 -14.80
CA GLY A 235 -6.29 -25.60 -16.06
C GLY A 235 -6.75 -24.15 -16.22
N LEU A 236 -5.88 -23.28 -16.73
CA LEU A 236 -6.16 -21.85 -16.92
C LEU A 236 -7.45 -21.59 -17.70
N GLY A 237 -7.63 -22.26 -18.85
CA GLY A 237 -8.82 -22.08 -19.69
C GLY A 237 -10.12 -22.53 -19.01
N GLY A 238 -10.06 -23.61 -18.22
CA GLY A 238 -11.21 -24.09 -17.45
C GLY A 238 -11.63 -23.10 -16.39
N LEU A 239 -10.68 -22.65 -15.57
CA LEU A 239 -10.95 -21.69 -14.50
C LEU A 239 -11.46 -20.35 -15.04
N VAL A 240 -10.87 -19.83 -16.13
CA VAL A 240 -11.36 -18.61 -16.79
C VAL A 240 -12.82 -18.77 -17.22
N ASN A 241 -13.16 -19.90 -17.87
CA ASN A 241 -14.52 -20.17 -18.30
C ASN A 241 -15.49 -20.30 -17.11
N ASP A 242 -15.08 -20.94 -16.03
CA ASP A 242 -15.91 -21.09 -14.82
C ASP A 242 -16.22 -19.75 -14.17
N VAL A 243 -15.24 -18.84 -14.12
CA VAL A 243 -15.45 -17.48 -13.60
C VAL A 243 -16.34 -16.66 -14.54
N GLN A 244 -16.06 -16.67 -15.86
CA GLN A 244 -16.84 -15.90 -16.84
C GLN A 244 -18.30 -16.37 -16.96
N THR A 245 -18.56 -17.66 -16.81
CA THR A 245 -19.91 -18.23 -16.82
C THR A 245 -20.63 -18.13 -15.47
N GLY A 246 -19.96 -17.61 -14.44
CA GLY A 246 -20.49 -17.50 -13.09
C GLY A 246 -20.65 -18.82 -12.34
N ARG A 247 -20.08 -19.93 -12.86
CA ARG A 247 -19.99 -21.20 -12.12
C ARG A 247 -19.15 -21.04 -10.87
N LEU A 248 -18.10 -20.22 -10.96
CA LEU A 248 -17.23 -19.87 -9.84
C LEU A 248 -17.25 -18.36 -9.64
N ALA A 249 -18.12 -17.89 -8.75
CA ALA A 249 -18.43 -16.47 -8.59
C ALA A 249 -17.44 -15.73 -7.69
N SER A 250 -16.72 -16.44 -6.80
CA SER A 250 -15.76 -15.80 -5.88
C SER A 250 -14.57 -16.68 -5.55
N PHE A 251 -13.50 -16.05 -5.08
CA PHE A 251 -12.32 -16.74 -4.57
C PHE A 251 -12.65 -17.70 -3.41
N GLU A 252 -13.57 -17.33 -2.52
CA GLU A 252 -14.00 -18.17 -1.39
C GLU A 252 -14.64 -19.48 -1.87
N GLN A 253 -15.36 -19.45 -3.00
CA GLN A 253 -15.89 -20.67 -3.62
C GLN A 253 -14.74 -21.51 -4.19
N MET A 254 -13.81 -20.89 -4.92
CA MET A 254 -12.65 -21.59 -5.49
C MET A 254 -11.82 -22.30 -4.43
N ILE A 255 -11.44 -21.60 -3.37
CA ILE A 255 -10.57 -22.18 -2.34
C ILE A 255 -11.29 -23.29 -1.56
N ALA A 256 -12.62 -23.22 -1.40
CA ALA A 256 -13.40 -24.31 -0.83
C ALA A 256 -13.48 -25.54 -1.75
N GLU A 257 -13.55 -25.36 -3.07
CA GLU A 257 -13.47 -26.47 -4.03
C GLU A 257 -12.10 -27.14 -4.05
N VAL A 258 -11.03 -26.35 -3.90
CA VAL A 258 -9.66 -26.88 -3.74
C VAL A 258 -9.54 -27.66 -2.42
N ASP A 259 -10.11 -27.14 -1.34
CA ASP A 259 -10.10 -27.79 -0.03
C ASP A 259 -10.79 -29.16 -0.06
N GLY A 260 -11.92 -29.28 -0.77
CA GLY A 260 -12.59 -30.56 -1.02
C GLY A 260 -11.78 -31.55 -1.87
N GLN A 261 -10.67 -31.11 -2.46
CA GLN A 261 -9.77 -31.90 -3.29
C GLN A 261 -8.34 -31.91 -2.74
N CYS A 262 -8.14 -31.59 -1.46
CA CYS A 262 -6.81 -31.43 -0.87
C CYS A 262 -5.95 -32.71 -0.95
N ASP A 263 -6.57 -33.89 -1.00
CA ASP A 263 -5.89 -35.19 -1.23
C ASP A 263 -5.20 -35.29 -2.60
N ARG A 264 -5.58 -34.45 -3.57
CA ARG A 264 -4.96 -34.38 -4.90
C ARG A 264 -3.78 -33.40 -4.94
N LEU A 265 -3.57 -32.61 -3.89
CA LEU A 265 -2.43 -31.71 -3.79
C LEU A 265 -1.17 -32.48 -3.35
N PRO A 266 0.01 -32.12 -3.86
CA PRO A 266 1.28 -32.55 -3.27
C PRO A 266 1.33 -32.25 -1.77
N PRO A 267 1.97 -33.08 -0.93
CA PRO A 267 2.01 -32.88 0.52
C PRO A 267 2.47 -31.49 0.96
N GLU A 268 3.52 -30.95 0.31
CA GLU A 268 4.07 -29.62 0.56
C GLU A 268 3.05 -28.50 0.27
N LEU A 269 2.16 -28.71 -0.70
CA LEU A 269 1.08 -27.77 -1.01
C LEU A 269 -0.14 -27.94 -0.10
N ASN A 270 -0.34 -29.12 0.49
CA ASN A 270 -1.46 -29.36 1.38
C ASN A 270 -1.33 -28.53 2.67
N GLU A 271 -0.12 -28.44 3.23
CA GLU A 271 0.14 -27.62 4.43
C GLU A 271 -0.11 -26.13 4.19
N ILE A 272 0.49 -25.56 3.14
CA ILE A 272 0.30 -24.13 2.79
C ILE A 272 -1.16 -23.83 2.41
N HIS A 273 -1.83 -24.74 1.68
CA HIS A 273 -3.27 -24.63 1.38
C HIS A 273 -4.09 -24.58 2.67
N GLY A 274 -3.86 -25.50 3.60
CA GLY A 274 -4.58 -25.55 4.88
C GLY A 274 -4.42 -24.28 5.70
N GLU A 275 -3.21 -23.68 5.71
CA GLU A 275 -2.97 -22.39 6.36
C GLU A 275 -3.79 -21.26 5.72
N ILE A 276 -3.68 -21.11 4.39
CA ILE A 276 -4.35 -20.05 3.63
C ILE A 276 -5.87 -20.20 3.78
N TYR A 277 -6.40 -21.41 3.61
CA TYR A 277 -7.83 -21.68 3.76
C TYR A 277 -8.34 -21.31 5.15
N ARG A 278 -7.62 -21.69 6.21
CA ARG A 278 -7.96 -21.32 7.59
C ARG A 278 -7.97 -19.80 7.80
N LEU A 279 -7.05 -19.07 7.17
CA LEU A 279 -6.97 -17.60 7.26
C LEU A 279 -8.11 -16.93 6.49
N VAL A 280 -8.42 -17.40 5.28
CA VAL A 280 -9.59 -16.94 4.50
C VAL A 280 -10.89 -17.17 5.27
N ARG A 281 -11.06 -18.35 5.89
CA ARG A 281 -12.22 -18.66 6.74
C ARG A 281 -12.35 -17.76 7.97
N LYS A 282 -11.26 -17.15 8.43
CA LYS A 282 -11.23 -16.17 9.52
C LYS A 282 -11.40 -14.72 9.03
N GLY A 283 -11.49 -14.49 7.73
CA GLY A 283 -11.57 -13.16 7.14
C GLY A 283 -10.24 -12.39 7.16
N ASP A 284 -9.10 -13.08 7.24
CA ASP A 284 -7.80 -12.40 7.09
C ASP A 284 -7.70 -11.82 5.67
N PRO A 285 -7.46 -10.50 5.51
CA PRO A 285 -7.40 -9.87 4.20
C PRO A 285 -6.14 -10.26 3.40
N THR A 286 -5.17 -10.91 4.03
CA THR A 286 -3.82 -11.19 3.51
C THR A 286 -3.39 -12.63 3.85
N PRO A 287 -4.14 -13.64 3.41
CA PRO A 287 -3.99 -15.00 3.91
C PRO A 287 -2.72 -15.71 3.44
N PHE A 288 -2.00 -15.22 2.42
CA PHE A 288 -0.83 -15.89 1.88
C PHE A 288 0.46 -15.34 2.50
N LYS A 289 0.70 -15.68 3.77
CA LYS A 289 1.80 -15.13 4.59
C LYS A 289 3.20 -15.36 4.01
N ALA A 290 3.47 -16.57 3.51
CA ALA A 290 4.75 -16.89 2.87
C ALA A 290 5.04 -15.97 1.66
N PHE A 291 4.03 -15.66 0.85
CA PHE A 291 4.15 -14.67 -0.22
C PHE A 291 4.47 -13.29 0.36
N ARG A 292 3.78 -12.84 1.41
CA ARG A 292 4.03 -11.50 1.95
C ARG A 292 5.43 -11.30 2.50
N PHE A 293 5.98 -12.28 3.20
CA PHE A 293 7.39 -12.22 3.62
C PHE A 293 8.37 -12.21 2.43
N SER A 294 8.05 -12.92 1.35
CA SER A 294 8.81 -12.84 0.09
C SER A 294 8.70 -11.45 -0.55
N GLU A 295 7.51 -10.83 -0.52
CA GLU A 295 7.27 -9.46 -1.01
C GLU A 295 8.07 -8.45 -0.22
N TYR A 296 8.08 -8.55 1.12
CA TYR A 296 8.93 -7.71 1.96
C TYR A 296 10.39 -7.80 1.54
N LYS A 297 10.93 -9.02 1.49
CA LYS A 297 12.35 -9.25 1.19
C LYS A 297 12.73 -8.70 -0.20
N THR A 298 11.93 -9.01 -1.21
CA THR A 298 12.18 -8.54 -2.59
C THR A 298 12.05 -7.01 -2.69
N THR A 299 11.11 -6.41 -1.95
CA THR A 299 10.97 -4.95 -1.86
C THR A 299 12.22 -4.33 -1.24
N ALA A 300 12.66 -4.85 -0.09
CA ALA A 300 13.83 -4.36 0.64
C ALA A 300 15.12 -4.49 -0.17
N GLU A 301 15.30 -5.59 -0.93
CA GLU A 301 16.45 -5.82 -1.80
C GLU A 301 16.49 -4.89 -3.03
N ARG A 302 15.38 -4.20 -3.33
CA ARG A 302 15.30 -3.17 -4.38
C ARG A 302 15.37 -1.75 -3.84
N MET A 303 15.67 -1.54 -2.57
CA MET A 303 15.84 -0.21 -1.98
C MET A 303 17.31 0.02 -1.64
N GLY A 304 17.86 1.16 -2.09
CA GLY A 304 19.25 1.54 -1.84
C GLY A 304 20.30 0.50 -2.24
N LYS A 305 20.06 -0.20 -3.36
CA LYS A 305 20.94 -1.24 -3.89
C LYS A 305 21.97 -0.71 -4.88
N LEU A 306 21.74 0.47 -5.46
CA LEU A 306 22.66 1.14 -6.39
C LEU A 306 23.59 2.09 -5.62
N ASP A 307 24.69 2.48 -6.27
CA ASP A 307 25.67 3.42 -5.72
C ASP A 307 25.07 4.83 -5.54
N GLU A 308 25.62 5.62 -4.61
CA GLU A 308 25.08 6.94 -4.22
C GLU A 308 24.96 7.94 -5.39
N ASP A 309 25.88 7.84 -6.36
CA ASP A 309 25.97 8.68 -7.55
C ASP A 309 25.33 8.04 -8.79
N ALA A 310 24.56 6.96 -8.61
CA ALA A 310 23.87 6.29 -9.71
C ALA A 310 23.00 7.26 -10.53
N GLU A 311 23.00 7.03 -11.84
CA GLU A 311 22.26 7.85 -12.79
C GLU A 311 20.75 7.72 -12.59
N VAL A 312 20.03 8.82 -12.75
CA VAL A 312 18.58 8.90 -12.48
C VAL A 312 17.79 7.87 -13.29
N ASP A 313 18.13 7.67 -14.56
CA ASP A 313 17.42 6.72 -15.41
C ASP A 313 17.59 5.28 -14.93
N GLN A 314 18.77 4.94 -14.39
CA GLN A 314 19.04 3.63 -13.81
C GLN A 314 18.27 3.45 -12.49
N LEU A 315 18.31 4.47 -11.62
CA LEU A 315 17.55 4.48 -10.37
C LEU A 315 16.06 4.24 -10.62
N LEU A 316 15.47 4.97 -11.57
CA LEU A 316 14.05 4.86 -11.88
C LEU A 316 13.66 3.51 -12.47
N GLN A 317 14.58 2.81 -13.13
CA GLN A 317 14.34 1.53 -13.79
C GLN A 317 14.53 0.33 -12.85
N GLU A 318 15.42 0.44 -11.86
CA GLU A 318 15.91 -0.71 -11.11
C GLU A 318 15.66 -0.65 -9.61
N GLU A 319 15.57 0.55 -9.03
CA GLU A 319 15.48 0.79 -7.60
C GLU A 319 14.11 1.39 -7.23
N ILE A 320 13.61 1.04 -6.05
CA ILE A 320 12.44 1.70 -5.47
C ILE A 320 12.93 2.96 -4.76
N VAL A 321 12.59 4.13 -5.30
CA VAL A 321 13.09 5.43 -4.84
C VAL A 321 12.05 6.21 -4.04
N ILE A 322 12.49 7.14 -3.19
CA ILE A 322 11.63 8.13 -2.53
C ILE A 322 11.25 9.21 -3.56
N THR A 323 9.97 9.57 -3.57
CA THR A 323 9.46 10.70 -4.37
C THR A 323 9.92 12.00 -3.73
N GLN A 324 10.91 12.67 -4.33
CA GLN A 324 11.54 13.84 -3.73
C GLN A 324 10.54 14.98 -3.48
N GLU A 325 9.57 15.20 -4.37
CA GLU A 325 8.58 16.26 -4.21
C GLU A 325 7.73 16.07 -2.95
N VAL A 326 7.35 14.82 -2.64
CA VAL A 326 6.61 14.47 -1.41
C VAL A 326 7.48 14.73 -0.18
N ARG A 327 8.74 14.29 -0.20
CA ARG A 327 9.68 14.52 0.89
C ARG A 327 9.90 16.01 1.15
N GLU A 328 10.13 16.80 0.10
CA GLU A 328 10.38 18.23 0.19
C GLU A 328 9.21 18.98 0.83
N VAL A 329 7.98 18.76 0.34
CA VAL A 329 6.82 19.44 0.93
C VAL A 329 6.51 18.95 2.33
N ALA A 330 6.71 17.66 2.62
CA ALA A 330 6.50 17.12 3.96
C ALA A 330 7.42 17.81 4.97
N LEU A 331 8.72 17.90 4.67
CA LEU A 331 9.69 18.61 5.50
C LEU A 331 9.30 20.08 5.68
N MET A 332 8.96 20.76 4.58
CA MET A 332 8.54 22.17 4.61
C MET A 332 7.29 22.42 5.46
N TRP A 333 6.30 21.53 5.41
CA TRP A 333 5.06 21.67 6.19
C TRP A 333 5.24 21.26 7.65
N ARG A 334 6.13 20.30 7.93
CA ARG A 334 6.55 19.98 9.30
C ARG A 334 7.23 21.17 9.96
N ASP A 335 8.10 21.87 9.23
CA ASP A 335 8.78 23.08 9.73
C ASP A 335 7.80 24.25 9.98
N GLN A 336 6.60 24.20 9.39
CA GLN A 336 5.48 25.11 9.67
C GLN A 336 4.59 24.65 10.84
N GLY A 337 4.88 23.49 11.44
CA GLY A 337 4.17 22.94 12.60
C GLY A 337 3.12 21.87 12.28
N ALA A 338 2.84 21.58 11.01
CA ALA A 338 1.84 20.59 10.63
C ALA A 338 2.19 19.17 11.13
N LEU A 339 1.16 18.37 11.46
CA LEU A 339 1.35 16.95 11.78
C LEU A 339 1.61 16.17 10.51
N LEU A 340 2.71 15.43 10.43
CA LEU A 340 2.89 14.45 9.39
C LEU A 340 2.50 13.07 9.90
N PHE A 341 1.77 12.31 9.10
CA PHE A 341 1.42 10.93 9.44
C PHE A 341 1.28 10.08 8.16
N GLY A 342 1.94 8.92 8.15
CA GLY A 342 1.96 7.98 7.04
C GLY A 342 0.84 6.94 7.10
N LEU A 343 0.37 6.49 5.95
CA LEU A 343 -0.50 5.33 5.86
C LEU A 343 -0.18 4.47 4.64
N SER A 344 -0.42 3.17 4.74
CA SER A 344 -0.21 2.23 3.65
C SER A 344 -1.23 1.09 3.73
N ASP A 345 -1.72 0.65 2.58
CA ASP A 345 -2.51 -0.59 2.43
C ASP A 345 -1.62 -1.84 2.35
N LYS A 346 -0.29 -1.68 2.36
CA LYS A 346 0.64 -2.79 2.36
C LYS A 346 0.56 -3.55 3.68
N PRO A 347 0.49 -4.90 3.66
CA PRO A 347 0.43 -5.70 4.87
C PRO A 347 1.70 -5.59 5.70
N ASP A 348 1.58 -5.78 7.01
CA ASP A 348 2.71 -5.78 7.94
C ASP A 348 3.77 -6.81 7.55
N GLU A 349 3.36 -8.02 7.16
CA GLU A 349 4.28 -9.09 6.73
C GLU A 349 5.06 -8.73 5.45
N ALA A 350 4.56 -7.76 4.68
CA ALA A 350 5.21 -7.22 3.50
C ALA A 350 5.99 -5.92 3.78
N SER A 351 5.94 -5.40 5.01
CA SER A 351 6.44 -4.06 5.37
C SER A 351 7.43 -4.08 6.53
N ILE A 352 7.28 -5.03 7.45
CA ILE A 352 8.07 -5.21 8.67
C ILE A 352 8.77 -6.57 8.57
N PRO A 353 10.09 -6.65 8.80
CA PRO A 353 10.81 -7.92 8.77
C PRO A 353 10.27 -8.89 9.81
N SER A 354 10.29 -10.19 9.48
CA SER A 354 10.14 -11.23 10.49
C SER A 354 11.26 -11.15 11.53
N PRO A 355 11.12 -11.74 12.73
CA PRO A 355 12.19 -11.78 13.73
C PRO A 355 13.51 -12.32 13.17
N GLU A 356 13.44 -13.33 12.31
CA GLU A 356 14.60 -13.94 11.66
C GLU A 356 15.29 -12.96 10.71
N LEU A 357 14.53 -12.24 9.88
CA LEU A 357 15.09 -11.21 8.99
C LEU A 357 15.64 -10.02 9.78
N ALA A 358 14.94 -9.57 10.82
CA ALA A 358 15.41 -8.50 11.70
C ALA A 358 16.75 -8.85 12.36
N SER A 359 16.93 -10.11 12.80
CA SER A 359 18.20 -10.60 13.35
C SER A 359 19.37 -10.56 12.36
N ARG A 360 19.07 -10.52 11.05
CA ARG A 360 20.04 -10.40 9.96
C ARG A 360 20.26 -8.94 9.51
N GLY A 361 19.70 -7.97 10.23
CA GLY A 361 19.86 -6.54 9.95
C GLY A 361 18.83 -5.94 8.98
N TYR A 362 17.81 -6.71 8.56
CA TYR A 362 16.72 -6.16 7.78
C TYR A 362 15.88 -5.18 8.61
N LEU A 363 15.38 -4.12 7.98
CA LEU A 363 14.64 -3.03 8.63
C LEU A 363 13.21 -2.91 8.05
N PRO A 364 12.23 -2.41 8.81
CA PRO A 364 10.94 -2.01 8.25
C PRO A 364 11.12 -1.08 7.03
N ILE A 365 10.29 -1.23 6.00
CA ILE A 365 10.51 -0.54 4.70
C ILE A 365 10.61 0.98 4.84
N HIS A 366 9.90 1.59 5.80
CA HIS A 366 9.95 3.03 6.04
C HIS A 366 11.29 3.51 6.60
N ARG A 367 12.10 2.61 7.17
CA ARG A 367 13.44 2.89 7.70
C ARG A 367 14.57 2.52 6.75
N ILE A 368 14.28 1.82 5.67
CA ILE A 368 15.31 1.47 4.68
C ILE A 368 15.69 2.75 3.93
N ARG A 369 16.99 3.02 3.85
CA ARG A 369 17.51 4.16 3.06
C ARG A 369 17.50 3.79 1.58
N THR A 370 17.06 4.71 0.75
CA THR A 370 17.05 4.59 -0.72
C THR A 370 17.21 5.99 -1.34
N HIS A 371 17.44 6.07 -2.64
CA HIS A 371 17.62 7.35 -3.31
C HIS A 371 16.32 8.17 -3.31
N ALA A 372 16.44 9.50 -3.17
CA ALA A 372 15.36 10.43 -3.47
C ALA A 372 15.50 10.98 -4.89
N VAL A 373 14.44 10.83 -5.69
CA VAL A 373 14.45 11.25 -7.11
C VAL A 373 13.23 12.13 -7.39
N GLY A 374 13.48 13.27 -8.04
CA GLY A 374 12.44 14.20 -8.47
C GLY A 374 13.03 15.40 -9.21
N VAL A 375 12.19 16.38 -9.52
CA VAL A 375 12.59 17.58 -10.29
C VAL A 375 13.49 18.52 -9.47
#